data_AF-A0A836ESI7-F1
#
_entry.id   AF-A0A836ESI7-F1
#
_cell.length_a   1.000
_cell.length_b   1.000
_cell.length_c   1.000
_cell.angle_alpha   90.00
_cell.angle_beta   90.00
_cell.angle_gamma   90.00
#
_symmetry.space_group_name_H-M   'P 1'
#
loop_
_entity.id
_entity.type
_entity.pdbx_description
1 polymer ?
#
loop_
_entity_poly.entity_id
_entity_poly.type
_entity_poly.pdbx_seq_one_letter_code
_entity_poly.pdbx_strand_id
1 'polypeptide(L)'
;MSLRRWMCDVIVQRNVRFQGAVVGRFLATQAKDEAIDITAADEQPIYSNEPQYQEELTKKRNKSRLNPKDRNILMDKPPYEQPIEWYHNTVRYKKRMLGRYGFEGNKEPAGFAWPTPKEVKIMQEYERVAFPESLQERWKKLEEKKQIKAEKVKAEDEIAEKLSKVDQWTAELNARVAKKKAEMEAARLHKERLVEEIRKHFGFRISPHDERFKTMLQQKEKEEKKKKKEAKKKAKDEKLKSMIQKMNQEQETDSTKPVE
;
A
#
# COMPACT_ATOMS: atom_id res chain seq x y z
N MET A 1 -41.59 -36.44 -35.23
CA MET A 1 -41.31 -37.86 -35.56
C MET A 1 -40.11 -38.31 -34.73
N SER A 2 -40.00 -39.47 -34.10
CA SER A 2 -40.91 -40.49 -33.60
C SER A 2 -40.05 -41.30 -32.62
N LEU A 3 -40.53 -41.51 -31.39
CA LEU A 3 -39.98 -42.52 -30.46
C LEU A 3 -40.22 -43.95 -30.99
N ARG A 4 -39.56 -44.93 -30.37
CA ARG A 4 -39.64 -46.41 -30.53
C ARG A 4 -38.54 -46.96 -31.45
N ARG A 5 -37.64 -47.85 -31.04
CA ARG A 5 -37.84 -49.18 -30.42
C ARG A 5 -36.51 -49.64 -29.78
N TRP A 6 -36.53 -50.02 -28.49
CA TRP A 6 -36.33 -51.41 -27.98
C TRP A 6 -34.87 -51.90 -28.05
N MET A 7 -34.14 -52.02 -26.93
CA MET A 7 -34.18 -53.14 -25.95
C MET A 7 -34.33 -54.54 -26.57
N CYS A 8 -33.40 -55.42 -26.14
CA CYS A 8 -33.22 -56.84 -26.47
C CYS A 8 -32.30 -57.13 -27.67
N ASP A 9 -31.06 -57.53 -27.38
CA ASP A 9 -30.64 -58.91 -27.62
C ASP A 9 -29.41 -59.23 -26.77
N VAL A 10 -29.70 -59.56 -25.52
CA VAL A 10 -28.88 -60.49 -24.75
C VAL A 10 -29.40 -61.88 -25.14
N ILE A 11 -28.46 -62.83 -25.19
CA ILE A 11 -28.63 -64.29 -25.23
C ILE A 11 -28.50 -64.94 -26.64
N VAL A 12 -27.67 -66.00 -26.62
CA VAL A 12 -27.52 -67.17 -27.51
C VAL A 12 -26.75 -66.91 -28.83
N GLN A 13 -25.64 -67.57 -29.17
CA GLN A 13 -25.20 -68.96 -28.94
C GLN A 13 -23.65 -69.00 -28.83
N ARG A 14 -23.07 -69.57 -27.77
CA ARG A 14 -22.87 -71.00 -27.47
C ARG A 14 -21.85 -71.70 -28.39
N ASN A 15 -20.94 -72.41 -27.72
CA ASN A 15 -20.17 -73.59 -28.17
C ASN A 15 -18.75 -73.34 -28.71
N VAL A 16 -17.81 -73.01 -27.81
CA VAL A 16 -16.52 -73.68 -27.86
C VAL A 16 -16.55 -74.78 -26.82
N ARG A 17 -16.81 -75.99 -27.32
CA ARG A 17 -16.72 -77.23 -26.57
C ARG A 17 -15.31 -77.33 -26.00
N PHE A 18 -15.20 -77.28 -24.66
CA PHE A 18 -14.13 -77.96 -23.96
C PHE A 18 -14.37 -79.47 -24.18
N GLN A 19 -13.88 -79.99 -25.32
CA GLN A 19 -13.65 -81.43 -25.41
C GLN A 19 -12.42 -81.72 -24.59
N GLY A 20 -12.67 -82.13 -23.35
CA GLY A 20 -11.73 -82.94 -22.60
C GLY A 20 -11.36 -84.14 -23.44
N ALA A 21 -10.18 -84.08 -24.04
CA ALA A 21 -9.37 -85.25 -24.28
C ALA A 21 -8.29 -85.23 -23.19
N VAL A 22 -8.67 -85.68 -22.00
CA VAL A 22 -7.72 -86.22 -21.03
C VAL A 22 -7.18 -87.50 -21.66
N VAL A 23 -6.25 -87.35 -22.61
CA VAL A 23 -5.31 -88.42 -22.92
C VAL A 23 -4.27 -88.31 -21.82
N GLY A 24 -4.59 -88.90 -20.68
CA GLY A 24 -3.58 -89.32 -19.72
C GLY A 24 -2.68 -90.30 -20.44
N ARG A 25 -1.64 -89.79 -21.10
CA ARG A 25 -0.45 -90.58 -21.37
C ARG A 25 0.18 -90.83 -20.01
N PHE A 26 -0.26 -91.90 -19.37
CA PHE A 26 0.56 -92.65 -18.44
C PHE A 26 1.80 -93.10 -19.23
N LEU A 27 2.77 -92.21 -19.35
CA LEU A 27 4.15 -92.61 -19.51
C LEU A 27 4.55 -93.12 -18.13
N ALA A 28 4.23 -94.39 -17.89
CA ALA A 28 5.01 -95.20 -16.97
C ALA A 28 6.39 -95.37 -17.60
N THR A 29 7.22 -94.32 -17.51
CA THR A 29 8.66 -94.53 -17.58
C THR A 29 8.98 -95.40 -16.39
N GLN A 30 9.47 -96.61 -16.67
CA GLN A 30 10.10 -97.43 -15.66
C GLN A 30 11.06 -96.51 -14.89
N ALA A 31 10.92 -96.48 -13.56
CA ALA A 31 11.90 -95.89 -12.68
C ALA A 31 13.19 -96.70 -12.86
N LYS A 32 13.94 -96.35 -13.89
CA LYS A 32 15.37 -96.57 -13.88
C LYS A 32 15.88 -95.47 -12.95
N ASP A 33 16.36 -95.89 -11.79
CA ASP A 33 17.21 -95.08 -10.92
C ASP A 33 18.56 -94.83 -11.63
N GLU A 34 18.49 -94.29 -12.85
CA GLU A 34 19.60 -93.61 -13.46
C GLU A 34 19.66 -92.28 -12.71
N ALA A 35 20.60 -92.16 -11.78
CA ALA A 35 20.95 -90.90 -11.17
C ALA A 35 21.24 -89.92 -12.32
N ILE A 36 20.24 -89.11 -12.67
CA ILE A 36 20.44 -87.96 -13.54
C ILE A 36 21.35 -87.06 -12.73
N ASP A 37 22.62 -87.02 -13.11
CA ASP A 37 23.61 -86.10 -12.53
C ASP A 37 23.08 -84.68 -12.77
N ILE A 38 22.40 -84.12 -11.78
CA ILE A 38 21.82 -82.76 -11.83
C ILE A 38 22.95 -81.74 -12.05
N THR A 39 24.18 -82.11 -11.70
CA THR A 39 25.44 -81.40 -11.93
C THR A 39 25.83 -81.24 -13.41
N ALA A 40 25.35 -82.10 -14.31
CA ALA A 40 25.62 -81.99 -15.75
C ALA A 40 24.60 -81.07 -16.48
N ALA A 41 23.50 -80.70 -15.83
CA ALA A 41 22.48 -79.79 -16.37
C ALA A 41 22.75 -78.30 -16.02
N ASP A 42 23.90 -78.00 -15.41
CA ASP A 42 24.36 -76.64 -15.16
C ASP A 42 24.90 -76.01 -16.46
N GLU A 43 24.03 -75.87 -17.47
CA GLU A 43 24.30 -75.04 -18.64
C GLU A 43 24.51 -73.60 -18.16
N GLN A 44 25.76 -73.17 -18.08
CA GLN A 44 26.08 -71.80 -17.73
C GLN A 44 25.41 -70.87 -18.74
N PRO A 45 24.53 -69.95 -18.30
CA PRO A 45 23.83 -69.06 -19.21
C PRO A 45 24.84 -68.22 -19.99
N ILE A 46 24.85 -68.38 -21.32
CA ILE A 46 25.68 -67.59 -22.22
C ILE A 46 25.10 -66.17 -22.26
N TYR A 47 25.71 -65.26 -21.49
CA TYR A 47 25.37 -63.85 -21.55
C TYR A 47 26.07 -63.22 -22.75
N SER A 48 25.33 -63.00 -23.84
CA SER A 48 25.84 -62.14 -24.92
C SER A 48 25.91 -60.69 -24.42
N ASN A 49 27.09 -60.07 -24.52
CA ASN A 49 27.29 -58.66 -24.15
C ASN A 49 26.89 -57.69 -25.27
N GLU A 50 26.21 -58.18 -26.31
CA GLU A 50 25.74 -57.34 -27.40
C GLU A 50 24.70 -56.32 -26.92
N PRO A 51 24.76 -55.05 -27.38
CA PRO A 51 23.87 -53.99 -26.92
C PRO A 51 22.40 -54.30 -27.20
N GLN A 52 22.11 -54.98 -28.31
CA GLN A 52 20.75 -55.40 -28.67
C GLN A 52 20.16 -56.38 -27.64
N TYR A 53 20.95 -57.35 -27.19
CA TYR A 53 20.53 -58.30 -26.17
C TYR A 53 20.28 -57.61 -24.83
N GLN A 54 21.13 -56.63 -24.46
CA GLN A 54 20.93 -55.83 -23.26
C GLN A 54 19.63 -55.02 -23.32
N GLU A 55 19.33 -54.38 -24.45
CA GLU A 55 18.06 -53.67 -24.65
C GLU A 55 16.85 -54.59 -24.49
N GLU A 56 16.87 -55.78 -25.07
CA GLU A 56 15.81 -56.78 -24.90
C GLU A 56 15.63 -57.20 -23.44
N LEU A 57 16.73 -57.44 -22.72
CA LEU A 57 16.68 -57.73 -21.30
C LEU A 57 16.07 -56.57 -20.50
N THR A 58 16.41 -55.31 -20.82
CA THR A 58 15.80 -54.15 -20.15
C THR A 58 14.30 -54.03 -20.43
N LYS A 59 13.86 -54.37 -21.65
CA LYS A 59 12.43 -54.42 -22.01
C LYS A 59 11.71 -55.50 -21.20
N LYS A 60 12.27 -56.71 -21.12
CA LYS A 60 11.71 -57.82 -20.33
C LYS A 60 11.70 -57.54 -18.82
N ARG A 61 12.70 -56.84 -18.29
CA ARG A 61 12.79 -56.43 -16.87
C ARG A 61 11.82 -55.30 -16.52
N ASN A 62 11.33 -54.55 -17.51
CA ASN A 62 10.43 -53.43 -17.25
C ASN A 62 9.04 -53.93 -16.81
N LYS A 63 8.73 -53.78 -15.51
CA LYS A 63 7.44 -54.15 -14.91
C LYS A 63 6.50 -52.96 -14.70
N SER A 64 6.91 -51.73 -15.02
CA SER A 64 6.16 -50.53 -14.64
C SER A 64 4.84 -50.35 -15.38
N ARG A 65 4.63 -51.09 -16.50
CA ARG A 65 3.48 -50.95 -17.42
C ARG A 65 3.27 -49.52 -17.96
N LEU A 66 4.24 -48.64 -17.73
CA LEU A 66 4.20 -47.25 -18.09
C LEU A 66 4.63 -47.08 -19.55
N ASN A 67 4.08 -46.09 -20.23
CA ASN A 67 4.51 -45.72 -21.57
C ASN A 67 6.01 -45.36 -21.56
N PRO A 68 6.81 -45.71 -22.59
CA PRO A 68 8.25 -45.39 -22.58
C PRO A 68 8.57 -43.92 -22.30
N LYS A 69 7.71 -43.00 -22.77
CA LYS A 69 7.82 -41.55 -22.56
C LYS A 69 7.77 -41.18 -21.08
N ASP A 70 6.74 -41.64 -20.37
CA ASP A 70 6.54 -41.32 -18.96
C ASP A 70 7.58 -42.03 -18.08
N ARG A 71 8.03 -43.22 -18.49
CA ARG A 71 9.15 -43.92 -17.86
C ARG A 71 10.47 -43.17 -18.02
N ASN A 72 10.72 -42.61 -19.20
CA ASN A 72 11.90 -41.78 -19.42
C ASN A 72 11.87 -40.55 -18.53
N ILE A 73 10.71 -39.89 -18.37
CA ILE A 73 10.55 -38.77 -17.44
C ILE A 73 10.87 -39.19 -16.00
N LEU A 74 10.39 -40.36 -15.56
CA LEU A 74 10.68 -40.88 -14.22
C LEU A 74 12.18 -41.17 -14.00
N MET A 75 12.90 -41.52 -15.07
CA MET A 75 14.32 -41.86 -15.06
C MET A 75 15.21 -40.65 -15.43
N ASP A 76 14.65 -39.45 -15.43
CA ASP A 76 15.32 -38.20 -15.84
C ASP A 76 15.99 -38.27 -17.21
N LYS A 77 15.36 -39.00 -18.14
CA LYS A 77 15.76 -39.13 -19.55
C LYS A 77 14.80 -38.36 -20.45
N PRO A 78 15.25 -37.94 -21.66
CA PRO A 78 14.37 -37.29 -22.61
C PRO A 78 13.16 -38.18 -22.95
N PRO A 79 11.93 -37.63 -22.87
CA PRO A 79 10.70 -38.40 -23.12
C PRO A 79 10.57 -38.85 -24.57
N TYR A 80 11.07 -38.04 -25.49
CA TYR A 80 10.95 -38.26 -26.93
C TYR A 80 12.34 -38.20 -27.56
N GLU A 81 12.65 -39.17 -28.41
CA GLU A 81 13.87 -39.13 -29.21
C GLU A 81 13.70 -38.28 -30.48
N GLN A 82 12.48 -38.23 -31.01
CA GLN A 82 12.09 -37.41 -32.16
C GLN A 82 10.91 -36.50 -31.80
N PRO A 83 10.85 -35.29 -32.36
CA PRO A 83 9.75 -34.37 -32.12
C PRO A 83 8.45 -34.91 -32.73
N ILE A 84 7.51 -35.33 -31.86
CA ILE A 84 6.17 -35.79 -32.27
C ILE A 84 5.23 -34.63 -32.61
N GLU A 85 5.18 -33.62 -31.74
CA GLU A 85 4.24 -32.49 -31.85
C GLU A 85 4.96 -31.25 -32.36
N TRP A 86 4.24 -30.35 -33.04
CA TRP A 86 4.82 -29.17 -33.70
C TRP A 86 5.61 -28.27 -32.74
N TYR A 87 5.17 -28.15 -31.47
CA TYR A 87 5.85 -27.30 -30.51
C TYR A 87 7.18 -27.91 -30.02
N HIS A 88 7.43 -29.21 -30.21
CA HIS A 88 8.73 -29.80 -29.91
C HIS A 88 9.84 -29.18 -30.75
N ASN A 89 9.49 -28.67 -31.94
CA ASN A 89 10.41 -27.97 -32.83
C ASN A 89 10.65 -26.51 -32.43
N THR A 90 9.88 -25.96 -31.48
CA THR A 90 10.04 -24.57 -31.04
C THR A 90 11.31 -24.41 -30.20
N VAL A 91 11.95 -23.24 -30.33
CA VAL A 91 13.12 -22.85 -29.52
C VAL A 91 12.79 -22.92 -28.02
N ARG A 92 11.57 -22.55 -27.62
CA ARG A 92 11.11 -22.61 -26.22
C ARG A 92 11.13 -24.03 -25.66
N TYR A 93 10.63 -25.01 -26.41
CA TYR A 93 10.63 -26.41 -25.97
C TYR A 93 12.06 -26.95 -25.86
N LYS A 94 12.89 -26.67 -26.88
CA LYS A 94 14.31 -27.07 -26.88
C LYS A 94 15.07 -26.46 -25.71
N LYS A 95 14.87 -25.17 -25.39
CA LYS A 95 15.46 -24.52 -24.20
C LYS A 95 15.05 -25.24 -22.91
N ARG A 96 13.79 -25.64 -22.79
CA ARG A 96 13.29 -26.41 -21.63
C ARG A 96 13.93 -27.80 -21.55
N MET A 97 14.07 -28.52 -22.66
CA MET A 97 14.73 -29.83 -22.69
C MET A 97 16.21 -29.73 -22.35
N LEU A 98 16.90 -28.71 -22.86
CA LEU A 98 18.30 -28.44 -22.55
C LEU A 98 18.49 -28.16 -21.06
N GLY A 99 17.61 -27.36 -20.46
CA GLY A 99 17.68 -27.04 -19.03
C GLY A 99 17.39 -28.22 -18.10
N ARG A 100 16.54 -29.18 -18.53
CA ARG A 100 16.16 -30.33 -17.70
C ARG A 100 17.08 -31.54 -17.88
N TYR A 101 17.43 -31.87 -19.12
CA TYR A 101 18.14 -33.10 -19.49
C TYR A 101 19.53 -32.83 -20.07
N GLY A 102 19.99 -31.58 -20.11
CA GLY A 102 21.29 -31.21 -20.67
C GLY A 102 21.39 -31.50 -22.17
N PHE A 103 22.60 -31.83 -22.62
CA PHE A 103 22.87 -32.17 -24.03
C PHE A 103 22.24 -33.50 -24.47
N GLU A 104 21.97 -34.43 -23.55
CA GLU A 104 21.23 -35.66 -23.90
C GLU A 104 19.80 -35.35 -24.33
N GLY A 105 19.21 -34.29 -23.78
CA GLY A 105 17.87 -33.83 -24.10
C GLY A 105 17.70 -33.29 -25.52
N ASN A 106 18.76 -32.74 -26.10
CA ASN A 106 18.74 -32.20 -27.46
C ASN A 106 20.03 -32.56 -28.19
N LYS A 107 19.90 -33.26 -29.33
CA LYS A 107 21.02 -33.55 -30.23
C LYS A 107 21.53 -32.32 -31.02
N GLU A 108 21.08 -31.12 -30.66
CA GLU A 108 21.40 -29.84 -31.32
C GLU A 108 22.39 -29.02 -30.48
N PRO A 109 23.24 -28.19 -31.11
CA PRO A 109 24.18 -27.34 -30.38
C PRO A 109 23.45 -26.29 -29.54
N ALA A 110 23.96 -26.00 -28.35
CA ALA A 110 23.33 -25.08 -27.38
C ALA A 110 23.24 -23.59 -27.84
N GLY A 111 23.70 -23.25 -29.04
CA GLY A 111 23.67 -21.89 -29.58
C GLY A 111 22.27 -21.27 -29.65
N PHE A 112 21.22 -22.08 -29.85
CA PHE A 112 19.83 -21.60 -29.84
C PHE A 112 19.37 -21.08 -28.45
N ALA A 113 20.11 -21.39 -27.38
CA ALA A 113 19.80 -20.92 -26.04
C ALA A 113 19.92 -19.39 -25.94
N TRP A 114 20.87 -18.82 -26.69
CA TRP A 114 21.16 -17.41 -26.73
C TRP A 114 20.22 -16.66 -27.69
N PRO A 115 19.87 -15.40 -27.37
CA PRO A 115 19.04 -14.59 -28.25
C PRO A 115 19.77 -14.30 -29.57
N THR A 116 18.99 -14.16 -30.63
CA THR A 116 19.56 -13.73 -31.92
C THR A 116 19.93 -12.25 -31.89
N PRO A 117 20.85 -11.77 -32.73
CA PRO A 117 21.18 -10.34 -32.80
C PRO A 117 19.98 -9.43 -33.08
N LYS A 118 18.95 -9.95 -33.77
CA LYS A 118 17.68 -9.25 -34.00
C LYS A 118 16.87 -9.14 -32.71
N GLU A 119 16.74 -10.23 -31.95
CA GLU A 119 16.07 -10.23 -30.64
C GLU A 119 16.76 -9.30 -29.65
N VAL A 120 18.10 -9.29 -29.63
CA VAL A 120 18.89 -8.39 -28.77
C VAL A 120 18.55 -6.93 -29.07
N LYS A 121 18.47 -6.52 -30.34
CA LYS A 121 18.07 -5.15 -30.71
C LYS A 121 16.66 -4.81 -30.23
N ILE A 122 15.70 -5.72 -30.41
CA ILE A 122 14.32 -5.53 -29.93
C ILE A 122 14.29 -5.38 -28.41
N MET A 123 15.06 -6.20 -27.68
CA MET A 123 15.17 -6.10 -26.22
C MET A 123 15.77 -4.75 -25.79
N GLN A 124 16.83 -4.29 -26.46
CA GLN A 124 17.44 -2.97 -26.19
C GLN A 124 16.48 -1.82 -26.45
N GLU A 125 15.70 -1.89 -27.54
CA GLU A 125 14.67 -0.89 -27.83
C GLU A 125 13.56 -0.90 -26.78
N TYR A 126 13.11 -2.09 -26.36
CA TYR A 126 12.13 -2.23 -25.29
C TYR A 126 12.64 -1.63 -23.98
N GLU A 127 13.87 -1.95 -23.56
CA GLU A 127 14.48 -1.40 -22.35
C GLU A 127 14.58 0.13 -22.43
N ARG A 128 15.01 0.67 -23.57
CA ARG A 128 15.11 2.11 -23.78
C ARG A 128 13.75 2.83 -23.69
N VAL A 129 12.69 2.20 -24.18
CA VAL A 129 11.34 2.79 -24.19
C VAL A 129 10.63 2.61 -22.84
N ALA A 130 10.69 1.41 -22.26
CA ALA A 130 10.02 1.08 -21.01
C ALA A 130 10.74 1.68 -19.78
N PHE A 131 12.08 1.73 -19.84
CA PHE A 131 12.94 2.18 -18.75
C PHE A 131 13.95 3.22 -19.25
N PRO A 132 13.50 4.44 -19.58
CA PRO A 132 14.35 5.47 -20.17
C PRO A 132 15.38 6.06 -19.20
N GLU A 133 15.10 6.00 -17.90
CA GLU A 133 15.94 6.61 -16.86
C GLU A 133 17.05 5.68 -16.41
N SER A 134 18.26 6.23 -16.27
CA SER A 134 19.34 5.54 -15.58
C SER A 134 19.06 5.41 -14.09
N LEU A 135 19.69 4.44 -13.42
CA LEU A 135 19.57 4.26 -11.97
C LEU A 135 19.96 5.53 -11.19
N GLN A 136 20.99 6.24 -11.66
CA GLN A 136 21.48 7.47 -11.06
C GLN A 136 20.45 8.62 -11.17
N GLU A 137 19.82 8.78 -12.32
CA GLU A 137 18.75 9.76 -12.52
C GLU A 137 17.55 9.46 -11.62
N ARG A 138 17.17 8.19 -11.52
CA ARG A 138 16.08 7.76 -10.66
C ARG A 138 16.35 8.09 -9.20
N TRP A 139 17.59 7.93 -8.73
CA TRP A 139 17.98 8.34 -7.37
C TRP A 139 17.88 9.85 -7.15
N LYS A 140 18.35 10.67 -8.11
CA LYS A 140 18.20 12.13 -8.03
C LYS A 140 16.72 12.54 -7.93
N LYS A 141 15.86 11.95 -8.77
CA LYS A 141 14.40 12.21 -8.71
C LYS A 141 13.77 11.80 -7.38
N LEU A 142 14.26 10.71 -6.76
CA LEU A 142 13.79 10.31 -5.44
C LEU A 142 14.24 11.28 -4.35
N GLU A 143 15.46 11.80 -4.44
CA GLU A 143 16.00 12.81 -3.53
C GLU A 143 15.24 14.14 -3.64
N GLU A 144 15.02 14.65 -4.84
CA GLU A 144 14.18 15.83 -5.11
C GLU A 144 12.76 15.65 -4.54
N LYS A 145 12.13 14.49 -4.77
CA LYS A 145 10.82 14.18 -4.20
C LYS A 145 10.82 14.17 -2.68
N LYS A 146 11.90 13.73 -2.04
CA LYS A 146 12.04 13.77 -0.58
C LYS A 146 12.19 15.20 -0.07
N GLN A 147 12.99 16.03 -0.76
CA GLN A 147 13.16 17.45 -0.41
C GLN A 147 11.84 18.20 -0.50
N ILE A 148 11.10 18.06 -1.61
CA ILE A 148 9.77 18.69 -1.80
C ILE A 148 8.79 18.25 -0.71
N LYS A 149 8.80 16.97 -0.32
CA LYS A 149 7.96 16.49 0.78
C LYS A 149 8.35 17.10 2.11
N ALA A 150 9.65 17.21 2.40
CA ALA A 150 10.13 17.83 3.63
C ALA A 150 9.75 19.33 3.70
N GLU A 151 9.82 20.05 2.57
CA GLU A 151 9.37 21.45 2.48
C GLU A 151 7.87 21.60 2.73
N LYS A 152 7.05 20.67 2.20
CA LYS A 152 5.60 20.66 2.46
C LYS A 152 5.29 20.44 3.94
N VAL A 153 5.96 19.51 4.60
CA VAL A 153 5.80 19.26 6.04
C VAL A 153 6.17 20.52 6.84
N LYS A 154 7.28 21.19 6.51
CA LYS A 154 7.65 22.46 7.16
C LYS A 154 6.58 23.54 6.98
N ALA A 155 6.01 23.66 5.79
CA ALA A 155 4.92 24.62 5.53
C ALA A 155 3.64 24.27 6.33
N GLU A 156 3.33 22.98 6.48
CA GLU A 156 2.22 22.51 7.32
C GLU A 156 2.46 22.84 8.81
N ASP A 157 3.69 22.67 9.30
CA ASP A 157 4.08 23.02 10.67
C ASP A 157 3.92 24.54 10.92
N GLU A 158 4.35 25.40 9.98
CA GLU A 158 4.14 26.85 10.08
C GLU A 158 2.65 27.25 10.12
N ILE A 159 1.81 26.54 9.36
CA ILE A 159 0.37 26.75 9.36
C ILE A 159 -0.21 26.32 10.72
N ALA A 160 0.22 25.18 11.27
CA ALA A 160 -0.21 24.69 12.57
C ALA A 160 0.13 25.69 13.69
N GLU A 161 1.35 26.27 13.66
CA GLU A 161 1.74 27.32 14.60
C GLU A 161 0.84 28.56 14.50
N LYS A 162 0.52 29.01 13.28
CA LYS A 162 -0.39 30.15 13.07
C LYS A 162 -1.80 29.84 13.54
N LEU A 163 -2.29 28.63 13.28
CA LEU A 163 -3.61 28.18 13.73
C LEU A 163 -3.73 28.17 15.25
N SER A 164 -2.68 27.78 15.98
CA SER A 164 -2.68 27.83 17.45
C SER A 164 -2.87 29.24 18.03
N LYS A 165 -2.53 30.30 17.28
CA LYS A 165 -2.64 31.71 17.70
C LYS A 165 -3.98 32.35 17.32
N VAL A 166 -4.81 31.66 16.54
CA VAL A 166 -6.09 32.20 16.03
C VAL A 166 -7.05 32.50 17.17
N ASP A 167 -7.14 31.64 18.19
CA ASP A 167 -8.04 31.85 19.33
C ASP A 167 -7.68 33.10 20.13
N GLN A 168 -6.38 33.37 20.29
CA GLN A 168 -5.90 34.59 20.95
C GLN A 168 -6.25 35.84 20.13
N TRP A 169 -5.98 35.82 18.82
CA TRP A 169 -6.28 36.95 17.93
C TRP A 169 -7.79 37.23 17.81
N THR A 170 -8.62 36.20 17.78
CA THR A 170 -10.09 36.35 17.76
C THR A 170 -10.59 36.93 19.08
N ALA A 171 -10.07 36.49 20.22
CA ALA A 171 -10.40 37.07 21.53
C ALA A 171 -10.00 38.56 21.61
N GLU A 172 -8.79 38.91 21.17
CA GLU A 172 -8.33 40.30 21.11
C GLU A 172 -9.19 41.18 20.20
N LEU A 173 -9.55 40.66 19.01
CA LEU A 173 -10.43 41.35 18.06
C LEU A 173 -11.80 41.60 18.69
N ASN A 174 -12.41 40.56 19.27
CA ASN A 174 -13.71 40.66 19.92
C ASN A 174 -13.68 41.64 21.09
N ALA A 175 -12.61 41.66 21.89
CA ALA A 175 -12.45 42.63 22.97
C ALA A 175 -12.34 44.07 22.44
N ARG A 176 -11.61 44.30 21.34
CA ARG A 176 -11.54 45.63 20.69
C ARG A 176 -12.89 46.06 20.13
N VAL A 177 -13.63 45.14 19.52
CA VAL A 177 -14.98 45.40 19.01
C VAL A 177 -15.94 45.74 20.16
N ALA A 178 -15.91 44.97 21.25
CA ALA A 178 -16.74 45.21 22.43
C ALA A 178 -16.43 46.57 23.08
N LYS A 179 -15.15 46.94 23.24
CA LYS A 179 -14.74 48.26 23.74
C LYS A 179 -15.28 49.39 22.86
N LYS A 180 -15.12 49.30 21.54
CA LYS A 180 -15.65 50.30 20.61
C LYS A 180 -17.18 50.39 20.66
N LYS A 181 -17.89 49.26 20.75
CA LYS A 181 -19.35 49.24 20.90
C LYS A 181 -19.78 49.93 22.21
N ALA A 182 -19.14 49.60 23.32
CA ALA A 182 -19.43 50.22 24.62
C ALA A 182 -19.15 51.73 24.62
N GLU A 183 -18.06 52.19 23.99
CA GLU A 183 -17.76 53.61 23.84
C GLU A 183 -18.82 54.34 22.99
N MET A 184 -19.27 53.72 21.91
CA MET A 184 -20.32 54.27 21.05
C MET A 184 -21.68 54.34 21.78
N GLU A 185 -22.04 53.31 22.53
CA GLU A 185 -23.26 53.28 23.34
C GLU A 185 -23.20 54.30 24.49
N ALA A 186 -22.07 54.41 25.19
CA ALA A 186 -21.87 55.41 26.24
C ALA A 186 -21.95 56.84 25.67
N ALA A 187 -21.40 57.08 24.48
CA ALA A 187 -21.53 58.35 23.78
C ALA A 187 -22.98 58.63 23.35
N ARG A 188 -23.72 57.61 22.91
CA ARG A 188 -25.16 57.73 22.57
C ARG A 188 -25.98 58.10 23.81
N LEU A 189 -25.83 57.34 24.90
CA LEU A 189 -26.53 57.59 26.16
C LEU A 189 -26.16 58.95 26.77
N HIS A 190 -24.90 59.37 26.67
CA HIS A 190 -24.47 60.69 27.15
C HIS A 190 -25.14 61.82 26.35
N LYS A 191 -25.20 61.70 25.03
CA LYS A 191 -25.94 62.65 24.17
C LYS A 191 -27.44 62.66 24.48
N GLU A 192 -28.06 61.48 24.65
CA GLU A 192 -29.48 61.37 25.01
C GLU A 192 -29.78 62.05 26.35
N ARG A 193 -28.95 61.82 27.38
CA ARG A 193 -29.07 62.49 28.69
C ARG A 193 -28.98 64.01 28.58
N LEU A 194 -27.98 64.53 27.86
CA LEU A 194 -27.84 65.97 27.64
C LEU A 194 -29.07 66.57 26.95
N VAL A 195 -29.59 65.90 25.93
CA VAL A 195 -30.78 66.36 25.20
C VAL A 195 -32.01 66.34 26.10
N GLU A 196 -32.19 65.32 26.92
CA GLU A 196 -33.32 65.21 27.87
C GLU A 196 -33.27 66.27 28.98
N GLU A 197 -32.11 66.54 29.55
CA GLU A 197 -31.94 67.59 30.56
C GLU A 197 -32.30 68.96 29.99
N ILE A 198 -31.88 69.25 28.76
CA ILE A 198 -32.24 70.50 28.07
C ILE A 198 -33.75 70.55 27.83
N ARG A 199 -34.37 69.45 27.37
CA ARG A 199 -35.83 69.38 27.20
C ARG A 199 -36.59 69.61 28.51
N LYS A 200 -36.10 69.07 29.63
CA LYS A 200 -36.66 69.32 30.98
C LYS A 200 -36.54 70.79 31.39
N HIS A 201 -35.44 71.46 31.05
CA HIS A 201 -35.24 72.88 31.39
C HIS A 201 -36.18 73.81 30.61
N PHE A 202 -36.51 73.49 29.36
CA PHE A 202 -37.42 74.31 28.56
C PHE A 202 -38.90 73.98 28.78
N GLY A 203 -39.26 72.73 29.11
CA GLY A 203 -40.63 72.35 29.42
C GLY A 203 -41.57 72.18 28.22
N PHE A 204 -41.09 72.37 26.99
CA PHE A 204 -41.81 72.13 25.73
C PHE A 204 -40.93 71.40 24.69
N ARG A 205 -41.56 70.78 23.67
CA ARG A 205 -40.85 69.99 22.65
C ARG A 205 -40.07 70.90 21.67
N ILE A 206 -38.82 71.21 22.00
CA ILE A 206 -37.88 71.94 21.12
C ILE A 206 -37.14 70.98 20.18
N SER A 207 -36.98 71.39 18.92
CA SER A 207 -36.19 70.68 17.92
C SER A 207 -34.68 70.84 18.17
N PRO A 208 -33.86 69.78 18.03
CA PRO A 208 -32.41 69.86 18.20
C PRO A 208 -31.68 70.85 17.26
N HIS A 209 -32.34 71.26 16.17
CA HIS A 209 -31.74 72.14 15.16
C HIS A 209 -31.86 73.63 15.50
N ASP A 210 -32.63 73.97 16.53
CA ASP A 210 -32.97 75.34 16.92
C ASP A 210 -31.78 76.09 17.57
N GLU A 211 -31.66 77.40 17.34
CA GLU A 211 -30.49 78.19 17.75
C GLU A 211 -30.37 78.28 19.27
N ARG A 212 -31.50 78.43 19.96
CA ARG A 212 -31.57 78.46 21.44
C ARG A 212 -31.16 77.13 22.07
N PHE A 213 -31.41 76.02 21.37
CA PHE A 213 -30.99 74.69 21.82
C PHE A 213 -29.48 74.52 21.72
N LYS A 214 -28.88 74.99 20.63
CA LYS A 214 -27.41 74.94 20.42
C LYS A 214 -26.64 75.77 21.44
N THR A 215 -27.10 76.97 21.77
CA THR A 215 -26.42 77.82 22.75
C THR A 215 -26.43 77.20 24.15
N MET A 216 -27.57 76.64 24.58
CA MET A 216 -27.69 75.95 25.88
C MET A 216 -26.91 74.65 25.93
N LEU A 217 -26.91 73.86 24.85
CA LEU A 217 -26.10 72.64 24.75
C LEU A 217 -24.60 72.97 24.88
N GLN A 218 -24.13 74.02 24.23
CA GLN A 218 -22.74 74.49 24.34
C GLN A 218 -22.39 74.99 25.75
N GLN A 219 -23.32 75.65 26.47
CA GLN A 219 -23.09 76.07 27.85
C GLN A 219 -22.98 74.85 28.78
N LYS A 220 -23.87 73.87 28.65
CA LYS A 220 -23.86 72.63 29.45
C LYS A 220 -22.64 71.76 29.16
N GLU A 221 -22.23 71.64 27.90
CA GLU A 221 -20.98 70.96 27.53
C GLU A 221 -19.75 71.65 28.12
N LYS A 222 -19.71 72.99 28.17
CA LYS A 222 -18.63 73.74 28.83
C LYS A 222 -18.59 73.50 30.33
N GLU A 223 -19.74 73.46 30.99
CA GLU A 223 -19.86 73.13 32.43
C GLU A 223 -19.41 71.70 32.72
N GLU A 224 -19.89 70.71 31.96
CA GLU A 224 -19.44 69.32 32.12
C GLU A 224 -17.94 69.15 31.83
N LYS A 225 -17.40 69.87 30.83
CA LYS A 225 -15.98 69.82 30.50
C LYS A 225 -15.12 70.39 31.62
N LYS A 226 -15.58 71.44 32.32
CA LYS A 226 -14.92 71.98 33.52
C LYS A 226 -14.95 70.97 34.66
N LYS A 227 -16.12 70.41 34.97
CA LYS A 227 -16.29 69.36 36.01
C LYS A 227 -15.44 68.11 35.73
N LYS A 228 -15.40 67.63 34.48
CA LYS A 228 -14.56 66.50 34.07
C LYS A 228 -13.06 66.80 34.19
N LYS A 229 -12.63 68.05 33.92
CA LYS A 229 -11.23 68.46 34.10
C LYS A 229 -10.84 68.51 35.58
N GLU A 230 -11.71 69.03 36.43
CA GLU A 230 -11.47 69.08 37.88
C GLU A 230 -11.45 67.68 38.50
N ALA A 231 -12.39 66.81 38.10
CA ALA A 231 -12.38 65.40 38.52
C ALA A 231 -11.11 64.67 38.05
N LYS A 232 -10.63 64.93 36.82
CA LYS A 232 -9.35 64.40 36.33
C LYS A 232 -8.14 64.91 37.10
N LYS A 233 -8.15 66.17 37.57
CA LYS A 233 -7.08 66.71 38.42
C LYS A 233 -7.09 66.00 39.78
N LYS A 234 -8.23 65.92 40.45
CA LYS A 234 -8.39 65.22 41.74
C LYS A 234 -7.98 63.74 41.66
N ALA A 235 -8.40 63.02 40.62
CA ALA A 235 -8.02 61.62 40.44
C ALA A 235 -6.51 61.43 40.15
N LYS A 236 -5.84 62.41 39.54
CA LYS A 236 -4.38 62.39 39.40
C LYS A 236 -3.69 62.64 40.74
N ASP A 237 -4.19 63.60 41.51
CA ASP A 237 -3.66 63.93 42.83
C ASP A 237 -3.82 62.74 43.81
N GLU A 238 -4.95 62.02 43.75
CA GLU A 238 -5.21 60.80 44.53
C GLU A 238 -4.33 59.61 44.10
N LYS A 239 -4.09 59.44 42.80
CA LYS A 239 -3.13 58.43 42.30
C LYS A 239 -1.71 58.72 42.74
N LEU A 240 -1.32 59.99 42.74
CA LEU A 240 0.01 60.40 43.17
C LEU A 240 0.18 60.21 44.69
N LYS A 241 -0.83 60.55 45.50
CA LYS A 241 -0.85 60.28 46.95
C LYS A 241 -0.79 58.79 47.27
N SER A 242 -1.55 57.95 46.57
CA SER A 242 -1.53 56.50 46.79
C SER A 242 -0.22 55.85 46.33
N MET A 243 0.44 56.37 45.29
CA MET A 243 1.76 55.91 44.89
C MET A 243 2.85 56.31 45.91
N ILE A 244 2.76 57.51 46.49
CA ILE A 244 3.65 57.96 47.58
C ILE A 244 3.44 57.11 48.85
N GLN A 245 2.19 56.79 49.21
CA GLN A 245 1.92 55.90 50.35
C GLN A 245 2.46 54.47 50.14
N LYS A 246 2.37 53.93 48.93
CA LYS A 246 2.96 52.63 48.60
C LYS A 246 4.49 52.65 48.67
N MET A 247 5.12 53.72 48.18
CA MET A 247 6.57 53.88 48.32
C MET A 247 7.03 54.04 49.77
N ASN A 248 6.27 54.73 50.61
CA ASN A 248 6.59 54.83 52.04
C ASN A 248 6.41 53.49 52.78
N GLN A 249 5.41 52.68 52.40
CA GLN A 249 5.23 51.34 52.96
C GLN A 249 6.34 50.36 52.54
N GLU A 250 6.83 50.46 51.30
CA GLU A 250 7.97 49.65 50.83
C GLU A 250 9.29 50.03 51.56
N GLN A 251 9.49 51.31 51.91
CA GLN A 251 10.64 51.77 52.70
C GLN A 251 10.59 51.34 54.19
N GLU A 252 9.41 51.20 54.79
CA GLU A 252 9.26 50.67 56.15
C GLU A 252 9.52 49.16 56.21
N THR A 253 9.23 48.40 55.15
CA THR A 253 9.49 46.94 55.09
C THR A 253 10.95 46.57 54.80
N ASP A 254 11.75 47.49 54.25
CA ASP A 254 13.19 47.27 54.03
C ASP A 254 14.07 47.65 55.24
N SER A 255 13.53 48.40 56.21
CA SER A 255 14.24 48.77 57.47
C SER A 255 14.02 47.80 58.64
N THR A 256 13.21 46.75 58.46
CA THR A 256 12.94 45.71 59.49
C THR A 256 13.48 44.30 59.15
N LYS A 257 14.48 44.17 58.26
CA LYS A 257 15.25 42.92 58.13
C LYS A 257 16.41 42.92 59.14
N PRO A 258 16.41 42.03 60.16
CA PRO A 258 17.54 41.89 61.07
C PRO A 258 18.74 41.29 60.33
N VAL A 259 19.91 41.82 60.63
CA VAL A 259 21.21 41.23 60.28
C VAL A 259 21.41 40.01 61.18
N GLU A 260 21.35 38.81 60.60
CA GLU A 260 21.98 37.57 61.08
C GLU A 260 22.79 36.94 59.94
#